data_AF-A0AAP9R1R6-F1
#
_entry.id   AF-A0AAP9R1R6-F1
#
_cell.length_a   1.000
_cell.length_b   1.000
_cell.length_c   1.000
_cell.angle_alpha   90.00
_cell.angle_beta   90.00
_cell.angle_gamma   90.00
#
_symmetry.space_group_name_H-M   'P 1'
#
loop_
_entity.id
_entity.type
_entity.pdbx_description
1 polymer ?
#
loop_
_entity_poly.entity_id
_entity_poly.type
_entity_poly.pdbx_seq_one_letter_code
_entity_poly.pdbx_strand_id
1 'polypeptide(L)'
;MKSLLAGLKKQGVDMTHGTLQVSHFSNRASGDIDAERGHAFMVSALNSHTQFSVLTAEKMQTARQSLGISGNDALQTRGKALAVSRTLNADYMLYSTIRGKVSQPVMSVSIIGVSDGMLLFSSKIPLKEIPQKV
;
A
#
# COMPACT_ATOMS: atom_id res chain seq x y z
N MET A 1 -11.65 0.78 -6.65
CA MET A 1 -11.37 -0.47 -5.91
C MET A 1 -11.64 -1.74 -6.72
N LYS A 2 -12.78 -1.87 -7.41
CA LYS A 2 -13.14 -3.07 -8.21
C LYS A 2 -12.05 -3.56 -9.18
N SER A 3 -11.39 -2.64 -9.87
CA SER A 3 -10.28 -2.94 -10.80
C SER A 3 -9.06 -3.54 -10.09
N LEU A 4 -8.77 -3.11 -8.86
CA LEU A 4 -7.69 -3.66 -8.06
C LEU A 4 -7.97 -5.13 -7.74
N LEU A 5 -9.11 -5.41 -7.10
CA LEU A 5 -9.48 -6.77 -6.69
C LEU A 5 -9.56 -7.74 -7.87
N ALA A 6 -10.16 -7.31 -9.00
CA ALA A 6 -10.20 -8.11 -10.21
C ALA A 6 -8.80 -8.41 -10.77
N GLY A 7 -7.91 -7.42 -10.74
CA GLY A 7 -6.51 -7.58 -11.11
C GLY A 7 -5.77 -8.59 -10.24
N LEU A 8 -5.89 -8.47 -8.91
CA LEU A 8 -5.25 -9.38 -7.97
C LEU A 8 -5.71 -10.82 -8.17
N LYS A 9 -7.02 -11.02 -8.32
CA LYS A 9 -7.59 -12.35 -8.62
C LYS A 9 -7.03 -12.92 -9.93
N LYS A 10 -6.91 -12.10 -10.97
CA LYS A 10 -6.37 -12.52 -12.27
C LYS A 10 -4.89 -12.93 -12.19
N GLN A 11 -4.12 -12.26 -11.33
CA GLN A 11 -2.70 -12.55 -11.12
C GLN A 11 -2.45 -13.71 -10.15
N GLY A 12 -3.49 -14.37 -9.64
CA GLY A 12 -3.34 -15.49 -8.70
C GLY A 12 -2.80 -15.07 -7.33
N VAL A 13 -3.00 -13.81 -6.94
CA VAL A 13 -2.62 -13.32 -5.61
C VAL A 13 -3.50 -13.98 -4.56
N ASP A 14 -2.90 -14.59 -3.54
CA ASP A 14 -3.63 -15.18 -2.42
C ASP A 14 -4.14 -14.07 -1.48
N MET A 15 -5.40 -13.67 -1.70
CA MET A 15 -6.08 -12.65 -0.90
C MET A 15 -6.72 -13.22 0.37
N THR A 16 -6.53 -14.51 0.66
CA THR A 16 -7.18 -15.22 1.76
C THR A 16 -6.19 -15.57 2.87
N HIS A 17 -4.99 -16.01 2.51
CA HIS A 17 -3.93 -16.36 3.45
C HIS A 17 -2.69 -15.49 3.32
N GLY A 18 -2.60 -14.68 2.25
CA GLY A 18 -1.47 -13.80 2.02
C GLY A 18 -1.32 -12.74 3.10
N THR A 19 -0.07 -12.47 3.47
CA THR A 19 0.32 -11.37 4.34
C THR A 19 0.66 -10.14 3.50
N LEU A 20 0.08 -8.99 3.86
CA LEU A 20 0.21 -7.76 3.08
C LEU A 20 0.84 -6.63 3.90
N GLN A 21 1.94 -6.07 3.39
CA GLN A 21 2.49 -4.81 3.87
C GLN A 21 1.88 -3.64 3.09
N VAL A 22 1.13 -2.77 3.74
CA VAL A 22 0.71 -1.49 3.13
C VAL A 22 1.82 -0.47 3.36
N SER A 23 2.44 0.02 2.30
CA SER A 23 3.48 1.05 2.41
C SER A 23 2.87 2.44 2.57
N HIS A 24 3.72 3.40 2.93
CA HIS A 24 3.34 4.80 3.05
C HIS A 24 2.88 5.37 1.71
N PHE A 25 2.00 6.37 1.81
CA PHE A 25 1.42 7.10 0.71
C PHE A 25 2.35 8.21 0.22
N SER A 26 2.73 8.19 -1.06
CA SER A 26 3.49 9.29 -1.66
C SER A 26 2.54 10.29 -2.32
N ASN A 27 2.50 11.54 -1.85
CA ASN A 27 1.82 12.63 -2.56
C ASN A 27 2.76 13.26 -3.61
N ARG A 28 2.38 13.17 -4.88
CA ARG A 28 3.03 13.85 -6.01
C ARG A 28 2.02 14.65 -6.84
N ALA A 29 0.90 15.04 -6.24
CA ALA A 29 -0.07 15.93 -6.87
C ALA A 29 0.41 17.38 -6.83
N SER A 30 -0.27 18.25 -7.58
CA SER A 30 0.01 19.69 -7.64
C SER A 30 -0.35 20.48 -6.37
N GLY A 31 -0.67 19.81 -5.26
CA GLY A 31 -1.11 20.43 -4.01
C GLY A 31 -1.11 19.42 -2.86
N ASP A 32 -1.35 19.92 -1.66
CA ASP A 32 -1.38 19.10 -0.46
C ASP A 32 -2.63 18.23 -0.43
N ILE A 33 -2.39 16.92 -0.43
CA ILE A 33 -3.40 15.90 -0.28
C ILE A 33 -3.00 15.08 0.92
N ASP A 34 -3.95 14.90 1.83
CA ASP A 34 -3.77 14.08 3.02
C ASP A 34 -3.45 12.63 2.64
N ALA A 35 -2.16 12.32 2.70
CA ALA A 35 -1.59 11.02 2.40
C ALA A 35 -2.03 9.97 3.43
N GLU A 36 -2.17 10.35 4.70
CA GLU A 36 -2.61 9.47 5.79
C GLU A 36 -4.07 9.05 5.60
N ARG A 37 -4.92 9.95 5.10
CA ARG A 37 -6.28 9.60 4.70
C ARG A 37 -6.33 8.57 3.57
N GLY A 38 -5.48 8.71 2.56
CA GLY A 38 -5.35 7.72 1.49
C GLY A 38 -4.95 6.35 2.05
N HIS A 39 -4.01 6.35 3.01
CA HIS A 39 -3.55 5.16 3.71
C HIS A 39 -4.68 4.47 4.47
N ALA A 40 -5.39 5.21 5.32
CA ALA A 40 -6.51 4.68 6.09
C ALA A 40 -7.62 4.11 5.19
N PHE A 41 -7.94 4.80 4.08
CA PHE A 41 -8.90 4.30 3.10
C PHE A 41 -8.46 2.97 2.49
N MET A 42 -7.20 2.85 2.07
CA MET A 42 -6.71 1.62 1.47
C MET A 42 -6.72 0.45 2.45
N VAL A 43 -6.25 0.67 3.69
CA VAL A 43 -6.29 -0.37 4.74
C VAL A 43 -7.73 -0.80 5.01
N SER A 44 -8.65 0.16 5.20
CA SER A 44 -10.06 -0.15 5.42
C SER A 44 -10.68 -0.90 4.24
N ALA A 45 -10.44 -0.44 3.01
CA ALA A 45 -11.05 -1.06 1.84
C ALA A 45 -10.47 -2.46 1.55
N LEU A 46 -9.21 -2.72 1.85
CA LEU A 46 -8.62 -4.06 1.78
C LEU A 46 -9.23 -4.97 2.85
N ASN A 47 -9.30 -4.53 4.11
CA ASN A 47 -9.90 -5.31 5.20
C ASN A 47 -11.37 -5.66 4.93
N SER A 48 -12.12 -4.79 4.24
CA SER A 48 -13.55 -5.05 3.94
C SER A 48 -13.77 -5.99 2.75
N HIS A 49 -12.81 -6.15 1.84
CA HIS A 49 -13.01 -6.88 0.57
C HIS A 49 -12.09 -8.09 0.39
N THR A 50 -11.11 -8.26 1.27
CA THR A 50 -10.12 -9.33 1.23
C THR A 50 -9.92 -9.87 2.64
N GLN A 51 -9.31 -11.05 2.75
CA GLN A 51 -8.90 -11.62 4.03
C GLN A 51 -7.36 -11.58 4.17
N PHE A 52 -6.70 -10.62 3.49
CA PHE A 52 -5.27 -10.40 3.68
C PHE A 52 -4.95 -10.21 5.16
N SER A 53 -3.87 -10.82 5.63
CA SER A 53 -3.28 -10.47 6.92
C SER A 53 -2.50 -9.17 6.76
N VAL A 54 -3.15 -8.03 6.97
CA VAL A 54 -2.49 -6.72 6.91
C VAL A 54 -1.57 -6.56 8.11
N LEU A 55 -0.29 -6.27 7.84
CA LEU A 55 0.71 -6.09 8.89
C LEU A 55 0.37 -4.88 9.78
N THR A 56 0.46 -5.07 11.10
CA THR A 56 0.17 -4.04 12.08
C THR A 56 1.31 -3.03 12.20
N ALA A 57 0.99 -1.81 12.65
CA ALA A 57 1.98 -0.76 12.86
C ALA A 57 3.10 -1.18 13.85
N GLU A 58 2.75 -1.99 14.85
CA GLU A 58 3.69 -2.55 15.83
C GLU A 58 4.71 -3.49 15.18
N LYS A 59 4.26 -4.48 14.38
CA LYS A 59 5.16 -5.37 13.62
C LYS A 59 6.08 -4.56 12.71
N MET A 60 5.52 -3.56 12.02
CA MET A 60 6.28 -2.65 11.19
C MET A 60 7.33 -1.85 11.98
N GLN A 61 7.03 -1.45 13.23
CA GLN A 61 7.98 -0.74 14.09
C GLN A 61 9.12 -1.65 14.54
N THR A 62 8.84 -2.88 14.97
CA THR A 62 9.86 -3.85 15.38
C THR A 62 10.81 -4.18 14.22
N ALA A 63 10.28 -4.42 13.02
CA ALA A 63 11.10 -4.68 11.84
C ALA A 63 11.95 -3.48 11.40
N ARG A 64 11.44 -2.25 11.58
CA ARG A 64 12.23 -1.04 11.33
C ARG A 64 13.41 -0.92 12.30
N GLN A 65 13.16 -1.17 13.58
CA GLN A 65 14.19 -1.13 14.63
C GLN A 65 15.29 -2.16 14.37
N SER A 66 14.94 -3.39 13.97
CA SER A 66 15.95 -4.42 13.66
C SER A 66 16.80 -4.08 12.43
N LEU A 67 16.27 -3.29 11.50
CA LEU A 67 16.99 -2.82 10.31
C LEU A 67 17.74 -1.49 10.54
N GLY A 68 17.70 -0.92 11.74
CA GLY A 68 18.29 0.40 12.02
C GLY A 68 17.63 1.54 11.24
N ILE A 69 16.39 1.36 10.76
CA ILE A 69 15.67 2.38 10.00
C ILE A 69 14.84 3.23 10.96
N SER A 70 15.12 4.53 11.00
CA SER A 70 14.41 5.46 11.86
C SER A 70 13.10 5.98 11.22
N GLY A 71 12.08 6.18 12.07
CA GLY A 71 10.85 6.89 11.73
C GLY A 71 9.96 6.26 10.64
N ASN A 72 9.19 7.12 9.96
CA ASN A 72 8.36 6.74 8.80
C ASN A 72 9.15 6.63 7.48
N ASP A 73 10.47 6.85 7.51
CA ASP A 73 11.32 6.85 6.31
C ASP A 73 11.50 5.46 5.66
N ALA A 74 11.26 4.40 6.43
CA ALA A 74 11.36 3.02 5.94
C ALA A 74 10.43 2.71 4.77
N LEU A 75 9.34 3.45 4.64
CA LEU A 75 8.32 3.21 3.62
C LEU A 75 8.36 4.19 2.44
N GLN A 76 9.31 5.13 2.46
CA GLN A 76 9.45 6.16 1.42
C GLN A 76 10.14 5.65 0.16
N THR A 77 11.01 4.64 0.29
CA THR A 77 11.74 4.06 -0.83
C THR A 77 11.40 2.59 -1.02
N ARG A 78 11.40 2.14 -2.27
CA ARG A 78 11.07 0.75 -2.63
C ARG A 78 11.98 -0.25 -1.92
N GLY A 79 13.27 0.06 -1.83
CA GLY A 79 14.27 -0.81 -1.21
C GLY A 79 14.06 -1.00 0.28
N LYS A 80 13.84 0.10 1.03
CA LYS A 80 13.62 0.03 2.48
C LYS A 80 12.32 -0.70 2.84
N ALA A 81 11.23 -0.43 2.12
CA ALA A 81 9.97 -1.10 2.40
C ALA A 81 10.01 -2.58 2.00
N LEU A 82 10.70 -2.94 0.91
CA LEU A 82 10.93 -4.35 0.58
C LEU A 82 11.77 -5.06 1.67
N ALA A 83 12.78 -4.39 2.23
CA ALA A 83 13.57 -4.94 3.34
C ALA A 83 12.70 -5.19 4.59
N VAL A 84 11.86 -4.22 4.97
CA VAL A 84 10.91 -4.38 6.09
C VAL A 84 9.90 -5.51 5.83
N SER A 85 9.35 -5.58 4.61
CA SER A 85 8.45 -6.67 4.20
C SER A 85 9.10 -8.04 4.35
N ARG A 86 10.36 -8.18 3.94
CA ARG A 86 11.11 -9.44 4.06
C ARG A 86 11.38 -9.81 5.52
N THR A 87 11.76 -8.85 6.36
CA THR A 87 11.94 -9.08 7.80
C THR A 87 10.64 -9.57 8.48
N LEU A 88 9.49 -9.19 7.94
CA LEU A 88 8.17 -9.59 8.45
C LEU A 88 7.58 -10.82 7.75
N ASN A 89 8.32 -11.43 6.82
CA ASN A 89 7.82 -12.52 5.97
C ASN A 89 6.48 -12.19 5.30
N ALA A 90 6.31 -10.94 4.85
CA ALA A 90 5.15 -10.57 4.05
C ALA A 90 5.21 -11.27 2.69
N ASP A 91 4.08 -11.72 2.17
CA ASP A 91 4.00 -12.27 0.81
C ASP A 91 3.96 -11.14 -0.23
N TYR A 92 3.24 -10.07 0.12
CA TYR A 92 2.93 -8.98 -0.77
C TYR A 92 3.21 -7.63 -0.11
N MET A 93 3.55 -6.66 -0.95
CA MET A 93 3.73 -5.28 -0.57
C MET A 93 2.92 -4.38 -1.50
N LEU A 94 2.12 -3.49 -0.93
CA LEU A 94 1.31 -2.53 -1.68
C LEU A 94 1.91 -1.13 -1.56
N TYR A 95 2.19 -0.52 -2.71
CA TYR A 95 2.54 0.89 -2.83
C TYR A 95 1.38 1.71 -3.35
N SER A 96 1.28 2.93 -2.84
CA SER A 96 0.35 3.93 -3.34
C SER A 96 1.07 5.24 -3.62
N THR A 97 0.72 5.89 -4.72
CA THR A 97 1.20 7.23 -5.06
C THR A 97 0.06 8.03 -5.64
N ILE A 98 -0.20 9.21 -5.06
CA ILE A 98 -1.19 10.15 -5.57
C ILE A 98 -0.52 11.04 -6.61
N ARG A 99 -1.16 11.19 -7.76
CA ARG A 99 -0.70 12.04 -8.87
C ARG A 99 -1.86 12.86 -9.40
N GLY A 100 -1.54 13.88 -10.19
CA GLY A 100 -2.51 14.73 -10.88
C GLY A 100 -2.76 16.05 -10.17
N LYS A 101 -3.85 16.72 -10.54
CA LYS A 101 -4.24 18.00 -9.94
C LYS A 101 -4.95 17.75 -8.61
N VAL A 102 -4.78 18.64 -7.63
CA VAL A 102 -5.50 18.56 -6.34
C VAL A 102 -7.02 18.52 -6.51
N SER A 103 -7.55 19.17 -7.56
CA SER A 103 -8.98 19.13 -7.90
C SER A 103 -9.46 17.79 -8.47
N GLN A 104 -8.55 16.96 -8.99
CA GLN A 104 -8.84 15.65 -9.57
C GLN A 104 -7.71 14.65 -9.31
N PRO A 105 -7.44 14.29 -8.05
CA PRO A 105 -6.29 13.45 -7.77
C PRO A 105 -6.58 12.00 -8.11
N VAL A 106 -5.55 11.30 -8.57
CA VAL A 106 -5.61 9.87 -8.93
C VAL A 106 -4.54 9.14 -8.13
N MET A 107 -4.97 8.15 -7.35
CA MET A 107 -4.07 7.23 -6.68
C MET A 107 -3.67 6.12 -7.64
N SER A 108 -2.38 5.93 -7.84
CA SER A 108 -1.82 4.72 -8.46
C SER A 108 -1.46 3.76 -7.35
N VAL A 109 -1.99 2.54 -7.42
CA VAL A 109 -1.75 1.45 -6.47
C VAL A 109 -1.00 0.34 -7.19
N SER A 110 0.03 -0.20 -6.57
CA SER A 110 0.84 -1.28 -7.14
C SER A 110 1.07 -2.36 -6.09
N ILE A 111 0.90 -3.62 -6.46
CA ILE A 111 1.22 -4.78 -5.63
C ILE A 111 2.49 -5.44 -6.15
N ILE A 112 3.39 -5.73 -5.24
CA ILE A 112 4.70 -6.35 -5.48
C ILE A 112 4.76 -7.68 -4.71
N GLY A 113 5.28 -8.72 -5.36
CA GLY A 113 5.67 -9.96 -4.68
C GLY A 113 6.94 -9.73 -3.88
N VAL A 114 6.96 -10.06 -2.60
CA VAL A 114 8.12 -9.75 -1.72
C VAL A 114 9.30 -10.70 -1.98
N SER A 115 9.01 -11.94 -2.37
CA SER A 115 9.98 -12.99 -2.67
C SER A 115 10.94 -12.56 -3.80
N ASP A 116 10.40 -12.17 -4.94
CA ASP A 116 11.13 -11.78 -6.14
C ASP A 116 11.28 -10.25 -6.29
N GLY A 117 10.51 -9.47 -5.54
CA GLY A 117 10.45 -8.02 -5.66
C GLY A 117 9.78 -7.54 -6.94
N MET A 118 9.05 -8.38 -7.68
CA MET A 118 8.44 -8.05 -8.97
C MET A 118 7.06 -7.40 -8.83
N LEU A 119 6.72 -6.51 -9.77
CA LEU A 119 5.39 -5.92 -9.84
C LEU A 119 4.40 -6.99 -10.34
N LEU A 120 3.43 -7.36 -9.50
CA LEU A 120 2.37 -8.29 -9.87
C LEU A 120 1.23 -7.57 -10.57
N PHE A 121 0.82 -6.42 -10.04
CA PHE A 121 -0.32 -5.68 -10.57
C PHE A 121 -0.26 -4.20 -10.23
N SER A 122 -0.87 -3.37 -11.07
CA SER A 122 -1.07 -1.94 -10.79
C SER A 122 -2.45 -1.48 -11.27
N SER A 123 -3.08 -0.59 -10.50
CA SER A 123 -4.36 0.04 -10.83
C SER A 123 -4.35 1.51 -10.47
N LYS A 124 -5.16 2.29 -11.18
CA LYS A 124 -5.47 3.68 -10.83
C LYS A 124 -6.84 3.76 -10.16
N ILE A 125 -6.97 4.62 -9.16
CA ILE A 125 -8.19 4.85 -8.38
C ILE A 125 -8.37 6.38 -8.27
N PRO A 126 -9.44 6.96 -8.86
CA PRO A 126 -9.76 8.36 -8.66
C PRO A 126 -10.05 8.66 -7.18
N LEU A 127 -9.40 9.67 -6.59
CA LEU A 127 -9.61 10.01 -5.19
C LEU A 127 -10.95 10.69 -4.89
N LYS A 128 -11.63 11.19 -5.93
CA LYS A 128 -13.00 11.70 -5.82
C LYS A 128 -13.98 10.64 -5.28
N GLU A 129 -13.62 9.37 -5.40
CA GLU A 129 -14.38 8.22 -4.90
C GLU A 129 -14.03 7.87 -3.43
N ILE A 130 -13.02 8.51 -2.82
CA ILE A 130 -12.74 8.35 -1.39
C ILE A 130 -13.70 9.27 -0.62
N PRO A 131 -14.52 8.73 0.30
CA PRO A 131 -15.45 9.54 1.07
C PRO A 131 -14.73 10.70 1.77
N GLN A 132 -15.16 11.91 1.43
CA GLN A 132 -14.90 13.10 2.22
C GLN A 132 -15.74 12.93 3.51
N LYS A 133 -15.15 12.45 4.63
CA LYS A 133 -15.75 12.55 5.97
C LYS A 133 -16.46 13.90 6.08
N VAL A 134 -17.76 13.83 6.33
CA VAL A 134 -18.63 14.93 6.76
C VAL A 134 -18.09 15.47 8.08
#